data_AF-A0A9P9M0W1-F1
#
_entry.id   AF-A0A9P9M0W1-F1
#
_cell.length_a   1.000
_cell.length_b   1.000
_cell.length_c   1.000
_cell.angle_alpha   90.00
_cell.angle_beta   90.00
_cell.angle_gamma   90.00
#
_symmetry.space_group_name_H-M   'P 1'
#
loop_
_entity.id
_entity.type
_entity.pdbx_description
1 polymer ?
#
loop_
_entity_poly.entity_id
_entity_poly.type
_entity_poly.pdbx_seq_one_letter_code
_entity_poly.pdbx_strand_id
1 'polypeptide(L)'
;MAAANYEAAISLIDEAHAQDPNITIVNGKDVPYELHYAQQMSRYLELRAPDASPILKVAIRAQHFRRWEITRDSYPMTKAGYLNWRGFLKKRQADLASAICVGCNFTSEEAEEVAKLIRKEDLKKNEKTQILEDVACLVFLDDQFEAFEKGHDEKKIIDILRKTWGKMSERGHELALQIPMSASSKELIGKALAG
;
A
#
# COMPACT_ATOMS: atom_id res chain seq x y z
N MET A 1 12.90 16.33 17.17
CA MET A 1 11.55 16.89 16.95
C MET A 1 10.94 16.06 15.86
N ALA A 2 9.96 15.21 16.18
CA ALA A 2 9.27 14.40 15.17
C ALA A 2 8.79 15.33 14.05
N ALA A 3 9.15 15.04 12.80
CA ALA A 3 9.03 15.91 11.63
C ALA A 3 7.81 16.85 11.68
N ALA A 4 7.98 18.08 12.18
CA ALA A 4 6.89 19.05 12.35
C ALA A 4 6.21 19.42 11.02
N ASN A 5 6.85 19.09 9.90
CA ASN A 5 6.42 19.39 8.53
C ASN A 5 5.85 18.16 7.80
N TYR A 6 5.49 17.08 8.50
CA TYR A 6 4.98 15.88 7.84
C TYR A 6 3.66 16.12 7.09
N GLU A 7 2.82 17.04 7.59
CA GLU A 7 1.59 17.44 6.89
C GLU A 7 1.89 18.08 5.52
N ALA A 8 2.99 18.85 5.42
CA ALA A 8 3.42 19.41 4.14
C ALA A 8 3.88 18.31 3.17
N ALA A 9 4.61 17.30 3.67
CA ALA A 9 5.00 16.14 2.86
C ALA A 9 3.77 15.34 2.37
N ILE A 10 2.78 15.11 3.24
CA ILE A 10 1.51 14.47 2.87
C ILE A 10 0.77 15.30 1.81
N SER A 11 0.68 16.62 1.95
CA SER A 11 0.05 17.50 0.95
C SER A 11 0.72 17.37 -0.42
N LEU A 12 2.05 17.42 -0.48
CA LEU A 12 2.79 17.27 -1.74
C LEU A 12 2.63 15.87 -2.36
N ILE A 13 2.53 14.84 -1.51
CA ILE A 13 2.23 13.47 -1.97
C ILE A 13 0.83 13.41 -2.59
N ASP A 14 -0.16 14.00 -1.92
CA ASP A 14 -1.55 14.04 -2.41
C ASP A 14 -1.69 14.85 -3.70
N GLU A 15 -1.03 16.01 -3.80
CA GLU A 15 -0.99 16.84 -5.00
C GLU A 15 -0.40 16.07 -6.20
N ALA A 16 0.61 15.24 -5.96
CA ALA A 16 1.15 14.37 -6.99
C ALA A 16 0.16 13.24 -7.34
N HIS A 17 -0.45 12.57 -6.35
CA HIS A 17 -1.46 11.54 -6.57
C HIS A 17 -2.72 12.05 -7.28
N ALA A 18 -3.08 13.31 -7.07
CA ALA A 18 -4.18 13.96 -7.77
C ALA A 18 -3.95 14.11 -9.28
N GLN A 19 -2.71 13.90 -9.77
CA GLN A 19 -2.37 13.91 -11.19
C GLN A 19 -2.56 12.55 -11.86
N ASP A 20 -2.97 11.50 -11.13
CA ASP A 20 -3.31 10.21 -11.72
C ASP A 20 -4.51 10.36 -12.66
N PRO A 21 -4.36 10.06 -13.97
CA PRO A 21 -5.47 10.15 -14.92
C PRO A 21 -6.51 9.04 -14.75
N ASN A 22 -6.20 7.98 -14.00
CA ASN A 22 -7.15 6.91 -13.72
C ASN A 22 -8.13 7.37 -12.64
N ILE A 23 -9.43 7.18 -12.89
CA ILE A 23 -10.49 7.65 -12.00
C ILE A 23 -11.20 6.46 -11.35
N THR A 24 -11.51 6.58 -10.07
CA THR A 24 -12.45 5.73 -9.34
C THR A 24 -13.61 6.56 -8.79
N ILE A 25 -14.75 5.92 -8.56
CA ILE A 25 -15.94 6.60 -8.05
C ILE A 25 -16.07 6.30 -6.56
N VAL A 26 -15.99 7.35 -5.74
CA VAL A 26 -16.15 7.28 -4.28
C VAL A 26 -17.34 8.14 -3.89
N ASN A 27 -18.37 7.52 -3.29
CA ASN A 27 -19.61 8.21 -2.90
C ASN A 27 -20.22 9.04 -4.04
N GLY A 28 -20.19 8.50 -5.27
CA GLY A 28 -20.73 9.15 -6.46
C GLY A 28 -19.88 10.30 -7.02
N LYS A 29 -18.62 10.44 -6.59
CA LYS A 29 -17.67 11.44 -7.09
C LYS A 29 -16.46 10.79 -7.73
N ASP A 30 -16.01 11.39 -8.83
CA ASP A 30 -14.78 11.01 -9.51
C ASP A 30 -13.55 11.45 -8.68
N VAL A 31 -12.67 10.50 -8.38
CA VAL A 31 -11.43 10.72 -7.62
C VAL A 31 -10.27 10.04 -8.35
N PRO A 32 -9.10 10.69 -8.49
CA PRO A 32 -7.88 10.05 -8.97
C PRO A 32 -7.56 8.78 -8.17
N TYR A 33 -7.31 7.67 -8.85
CA TYR A 33 -7.25 6.34 -8.23
C TYR A 33 -6.15 6.25 -7.16
N GLU A 34 -4.95 6.74 -7.46
CA GLU A 34 -3.83 6.64 -6.52
C GLU A 34 -3.97 7.64 -5.34
N LEU A 35 -4.75 8.71 -5.49
CA LEU A 35 -5.14 9.58 -4.37
C LEU A 35 -6.10 8.84 -3.43
N HIS A 36 -7.13 8.18 -3.99
CA HIS A 36 -8.03 7.32 -3.23
C HIS A 36 -7.27 6.20 -2.51
N TYR A 37 -6.36 5.51 -3.20
CA TYR A 37 -5.54 4.45 -2.62
C TYR A 37 -4.72 4.97 -1.42
N ALA A 38 -4.04 6.11 -1.56
CA ALA A 38 -3.26 6.70 -0.48
C ALA A 38 -4.13 7.14 0.72
N GLN A 39 -5.36 7.59 0.46
CA GLN A 39 -6.33 7.89 1.52
C GLN A 39 -6.78 6.64 2.26
N GLN A 40 -7.04 5.54 1.56
CA GLN A 40 -7.36 4.25 2.17
C GLN A 40 -6.18 3.69 2.99
N MET A 41 -4.94 3.88 2.51
CA MET A 41 -3.73 3.53 3.26
C MET A 41 -3.67 4.27 4.61
N SER A 42 -3.93 5.58 4.63
CA SER A 42 -3.98 6.36 5.89
C SER A 42 -5.13 5.90 6.81
N ARG A 43 -6.33 5.64 6.26
CA ARG A 43 -7.48 5.16 7.05
C ARG A 43 -7.17 3.84 7.75
N TYR A 44 -6.54 2.89 7.05
CA TYR A 44 -6.16 1.61 7.68
C TYR A 44 -4.99 1.75 8.65
N LEU A 45 -4.09 2.72 8.45
CA LEU A 45 -3.06 3.04 9.44
C LEU A 45 -3.69 3.49 10.77
N GLU A 46 -4.72 4.35 10.73
CA GLU A 46 -5.40 4.80 11.95
C GLU A 46 -6.02 3.64 12.74
N LEU A 47 -6.56 2.62 12.04
CA LEU A 47 -7.09 1.41 12.68
C LEU A 47 -5.98 0.48 13.20
N ARG A 48 -4.84 0.44 12.50
CA ARG A 48 -3.73 -0.49 12.78
C ARG A 48 -2.75 0.02 13.83
N ALA A 49 -2.49 1.31 13.85
CA ALA A 49 -1.52 2.00 14.69
C ALA A 49 -1.91 3.49 14.82
N PRO A 50 -2.91 3.84 15.65
CA PRO A 50 -3.39 5.22 15.78
C PRO A 50 -2.30 6.21 16.21
N ASP A 51 -1.33 5.75 16.99
CA ASP A 51 -0.20 6.54 17.48
C ASP A 51 1.02 6.49 16.54
N ALA A 52 0.83 6.14 15.25
CA ALA A 52 1.90 6.04 14.27
C ALA A 52 2.73 7.34 14.17
N SER A 53 4.05 7.19 14.06
CA SER A 53 4.95 8.33 13.95
C SER A 53 4.74 9.10 12.64
N PRO A 54 5.10 10.40 12.58
CA PRO A 54 5.07 11.19 11.35
C PRO A 54 5.77 10.51 10.16
N ILE A 55 6.93 9.89 10.40
CA ILE A 55 7.70 9.15 9.38
C ILE A 55 6.86 8.00 8.79
N LEU A 56 6.20 7.20 9.65
CA LEU A 56 5.37 6.10 9.18
C LEU A 56 4.13 6.61 8.43
N LYS A 57 3.51 7.70 8.90
CA LYS A 57 2.37 8.34 8.21
C LYS A 57 2.74 8.76 6.79
N VAL A 58 3.91 9.38 6.60
CA VAL A 58 4.41 9.77 5.26
C VAL A 58 4.69 8.54 4.40
N ALA A 59 5.38 7.52 4.92
CA ALA A 59 5.67 6.29 4.18
C ALA A 59 4.40 5.55 3.73
N ILE A 60 3.37 5.52 4.59
CA ILE A 60 2.05 4.95 4.30
C ILE A 60 1.36 5.73 3.19
N ARG A 61 1.36 7.07 3.27
CA ARG A 61 0.74 7.93 2.26
C ARG A 61 1.44 7.82 0.90
N ALA A 62 2.75 7.67 0.91
CA ALA A 62 3.58 7.49 -0.28
C ALA A 62 3.63 6.03 -0.77
N GLN A 63 2.88 5.10 -0.18
CA GLN A 63 2.81 3.74 -0.72
C GLN A 63 2.22 3.81 -2.13
N HIS A 64 2.90 3.16 -3.08
CA HIS A 64 2.58 3.25 -4.52
C HIS A 64 2.78 4.65 -5.14
N PHE A 65 3.62 5.51 -4.55
CA PHE A 65 3.85 6.85 -5.06
C PHE A 65 4.08 6.94 -6.58
N ARG A 66 3.23 7.71 -7.29
CA ARG A 66 3.34 7.90 -8.75
C ARG A 66 3.44 6.60 -9.55
N ARG A 67 2.75 5.55 -9.11
CA ARG A 67 2.81 4.22 -9.74
C ARG A 67 2.16 4.18 -11.12
N TRP A 68 1.09 4.95 -11.36
CA TRP A 68 0.39 5.02 -12.64
C TRP A 68 1.30 5.39 -13.82
N GLU A 69 2.41 6.09 -13.56
CA GLU A 69 3.37 6.54 -14.57
C GLU A 69 4.20 5.41 -15.16
N ILE A 70 4.25 4.25 -14.48
CA ILE A 70 5.00 3.07 -14.90
C ILE A 70 4.03 1.89 -14.85
N THR A 71 3.25 1.76 -15.92
CA THR A 71 2.18 0.77 -16.05
C THR A 71 2.72 -0.66 -16.09
N ARG A 72 1.90 -1.64 -15.69
CA ARG A 72 2.32 -3.05 -15.64
C ARG A 72 2.70 -3.60 -17.03
N ASP A 73 2.04 -3.15 -18.08
CA ASP A 73 2.27 -3.58 -19.47
C ASP A 73 3.60 -3.05 -20.07
N SER A 74 4.26 -2.08 -19.43
CA SER A 74 5.62 -1.65 -19.80
C SER A 74 6.70 -2.72 -19.53
N TYR A 75 6.35 -3.83 -18.88
CA TYR A 75 7.22 -4.99 -18.64
C TYR A 75 6.57 -6.28 -19.16
N PRO A 76 7.34 -7.33 -19.53
CA PRO A 76 6.79 -8.60 -20.00
C PRO A 76 5.72 -9.18 -19.06
N MET A 77 4.62 -9.71 -19.60
CA MET A 77 3.49 -10.31 -18.84
C MET A 77 3.82 -11.70 -18.27
N THR A 78 5.02 -11.82 -17.69
CA THR A 78 5.53 -13.02 -17.02
C THR A 78 5.73 -12.75 -15.54
N LYS A 79 5.95 -13.82 -14.75
CA LYS A 79 6.33 -13.70 -13.34
C LYS A 79 7.61 -12.88 -13.15
N ALA A 80 8.63 -13.12 -13.98
CA ALA A 80 9.89 -12.38 -13.92
C ALA A 80 9.70 -10.89 -14.25
N GLY A 81 8.92 -10.59 -15.30
CA GLY A 81 8.58 -9.21 -15.65
C GLY A 81 7.85 -8.46 -14.53
N TYR A 82 6.89 -9.13 -13.86
CA TYR A 82 6.21 -8.56 -12.68
C TYR A 82 7.17 -8.27 -11.52
N LEU A 83 8.11 -9.18 -11.24
CA LEU A 83 9.08 -8.98 -10.16
C LEU A 83 10.02 -7.80 -10.46
N ASN A 84 10.48 -7.67 -11.70
CA ASN A 84 11.32 -6.56 -12.13
C ASN A 84 10.58 -5.22 -12.05
N TRP A 85 9.35 -5.16 -12.58
CA TRP A 85 8.49 -3.99 -12.50
C TRP A 85 8.27 -3.55 -11.04
N ARG A 86 7.89 -4.50 -10.18
CA ARG A 86 7.65 -4.21 -8.76
C ARG A 86 8.92 -3.77 -8.03
N GLY A 87 10.07 -4.37 -8.37
CA GLY A 87 11.37 -3.99 -7.80
C GLY A 87 11.76 -2.57 -8.18
N PHE A 88 11.60 -2.22 -9.46
CA PHE A 88 11.84 -0.87 -9.95
C PHE A 88 10.93 0.16 -9.26
N LEU A 89 9.62 -0.11 -9.22
CA LEU A 89 8.64 0.77 -8.58
C LEU A 89 9.00 1.09 -7.13
N LYS A 90 9.32 0.07 -6.33
CA LYS A 90 9.71 0.26 -4.92
C LYS A 90 10.87 1.23 -4.76
N LYS A 91 11.91 1.09 -5.59
CA LYS A 91 13.08 1.97 -5.55
C LYS A 91 12.70 3.39 -5.94
N ARG A 92 12.04 3.55 -7.09
CA ARG A 92 11.60 4.86 -7.59
C ARG A 92 10.70 5.59 -6.60
N GLN A 93 9.73 4.88 -6.02
CA GLN A 93 8.80 5.43 -5.03
C GLN A 93 9.52 5.94 -3.79
N ALA A 94 10.46 5.14 -3.27
CA ALA A 94 11.27 5.51 -2.12
C ALA A 94 12.16 6.73 -2.40
N ASP A 95 12.81 6.76 -3.56
CA ASP A 95 13.69 7.87 -3.96
C ASP A 95 12.90 9.18 -4.08
N LEU A 96 11.72 9.13 -4.72
CA LEU A 96 10.85 10.30 -4.89
C LEU A 96 10.25 10.79 -3.57
N ALA A 97 9.75 9.88 -2.72
CA ALA A 97 9.19 10.25 -1.43
C ALA A 97 10.27 10.83 -0.50
N SER A 98 11.49 10.27 -0.53
CA SER A 98 12.64 10.81 0.22
C SER A 98 12.97 12.24 -0.22
N ALA A 99 12.98 12.51 -1.53
CA ALA A 99 13.20 13.86 -2.05
C ALA A 99 12.14 14.87 -1.57
N ILE A 100 10.86 14.47 -1.51
CA ILE A 100 9.78 15.30 -0.93
C ILE A 100 10.06 15.57 0.56
N CYS A 101 10.45 14.54 1.32
CA CYS A 101 10.77 14.68 2.74
C CYS A 101 11.91 15.69 2.96
N VAL A 102 13.00 15.59 2.20
CA VAL A 102 14.12 16.55 2.25
C VAL A 102 13.63 17.97 1.94
N GLY A 103 12.79 18.13 0.91
CA GLY A 103 12.17 19.43 0.58
C GLY A 103 11.26 19.98 1.69
N CYS A 104 10.75 19.11 2.56
CA CYS A 104 9.95 19.45 3.74
C CYS A 104 10.79 19.57 5.02
N ASN A 105 12.11 19.67 4.93
CA ASN A 105 13.04 19.79 6.06
C ASN A 105 13.05 18.58 7.02
N PHE A 106 12.78 17.38 6.52
CA PHE A 106 13.16 16.15 7.23
C PHE A 106 14.68 16.05 7.25
N THR A 107 15.26 15.47 8.30
CA THR A 107 16.69 15.14 8.24
C THR A 107 16.93 14.06 7.19
N SER A 108 18.19 13.93 6.72
CA SER A 108 18.54 12.86 5.78
C SER A 108 18.26 11.47 6.34
N GLU A 109 18.40 11.28 7.65
CA GLU A 109 18.08 10.03 8.34
C GLU A 109 16.58 9.76 8.37
N GLU A 110 15.75 10.77 8.62
CA GLU A 110 14.28 10.63 8.61
C GLU A 110 13.76 10.34 7.20
N ALA A 111 14.28 11.04 6.19
CA ALA A 111 13.91 10.82 4.78
C ALA A 111 14.34 9.41 4.30
N GLU A 112 15.51 8.94 4.73
CA GLU A 112 15.95 7.57 4.45
C GLU A 112 15.10 6.53 5.20
N GLU A 113 14.64 6.82 6.41
CA GLU A 113 13.71 5.94 7.11
C GLU A 113 12.39 5.78 6.34
N VAL A 114 11.80 6.87 5.82
CA VAL A 114 10.64 6.81 4.91
C VAL A 114 10.94 5.92 3.70
N ALA A 115 12.09 6.12 3.07
CA ALA A 115 12.50 5.38 1.88
C ALA A 115 12.62 3.86 2.15
N LYS A 116 13.22 3.46 3.27
CA LYS A 116 13.35 2.06 3.68
C LYS A 116 11.99 1.38 3.90
N LEU A 117 11.05 2.09 4.52
CA LEU A 117 9.69 1.60 4.73
C LEU A 117 8.98 1.33 3.41
N ILE A 118 9.07 2.25 2.43
CA ILE A 118 8.46 2.09 1.09
C ILE A 118 9.09 0.92 0.31
N ARG A 119 10.41 0.72 0.43
CA ARG A 119 11.09 -0.45 -0.16
C ARG A 119 10.70 -1.76 0.52
N LYS A 120 10.10 -1.68 1.71
CA LYS A 120 9.71 -2.79 2.59
C LYS A 120 10.92 -3.57 3.08
N GLU A 121 11.97 -2.84 3.47
CA GLU A 121 13.17 -3.41 4.06
C GLU A 121 12.86 -3.98 5.45
N ASP A 122 13.49 -5.12 5.77
CA ASP A 122 13.36 -5.79 7.05
C ASP A 122 11.92 -6.15 7.47
N LEU A 123 11.07 -6.50 6.50
CA LEU A 123 9.75 -7.07 6.77
C LEU A 123 9.86 -8.25 7.76
N LYS A 124 8.95 -8.32 8.74
CA LYS A 124 8.95 -9.23 9.90
C LYS A 124 10.01 -8.96 10.98
N LYS A 125 10.97 -8.06 10.75
CA LYS A 125 12.00 -7.68 11.75
C LYS A 125 11.83 -6.24 12.23
N ASN A 126 11.35 -5.36 11.35
CA ASN A 126 11.03 -3.98 11.66
C ASN A 126 9.51 -3.82 11.82
N GLU A 127 9.07 -3.38 13.00
CA GLU A 127 7.66 -3.19 13.33
C GLU A 127 6.96 -2.18 12.41
N LYS A 128 7.61 -1.07 12.07
CA LYS A 128 7.05 -0.05 11.16
C LYS A 128 6.87 -0.61 9.75
N THR A 129 7.83 -1.39 9.26
CA THR A 129 7.68 -2.08 7.97
C THR A 129 6.53 -3.10 8.02
N GLN A 130 6.38 -3.81 9.14
CA GLN A 130 5.28 -4.75 9.33
C GLN A 130 3.91 -4.05 9.31
N ILE A 131 3.78 -2.91 9.99
CA ILE A 131 2.56 -2.09 9.96
C ILE A 131 2.25 -1.66 8.52
N LEU A 132 3.25 -1.20 7.76
CA LEU A 132 3.06 -0.80 6.36
C LEU A 132 2.59 -1.98 5.49
N GLU A 133 3.16 -3.17 5.66
CA GLU A 133 2.69 -4.35 4.92
C GLU A 133 1.27 -4.74 5.33
N ASP A 134 0.94 -4.73 6.62
CA ASP A 134 -0.41 -5.01 7.11
C ASP A 134 -1.42 -4.07 6.45
N VAL A 135 -1.16 -2.75 6.49
CA VAL A 135 -2.02 -1.73 5.89
C VAL A 135 -2.16 -1.95 4.37
N ALA A 136 -1.06 -2.22 3.66
CA ALA A 136 -1.12 -2.47 2.22
C ALA A 136 -1.95 -3.72 1.88
N CYS A 137 -1.88 -4.77 2.70
CA CYS A 137 -2.70 -5.97 2.54
C CYS A 137 -4.17 -5.71 2.87
N LEU A 138 -4.47 -4.91 3.91
CA LEU A 138 -5.83 -4.52 4.26
C LEU A 138 -6.50 -3.72 3.13
N VAL A 139 -5.80 -2.74 2.55
CA VAL A 139 -6.31 -1.98 1.40
C VAL A 139 -6.53 -2.89 0.19
N PHE A 140 -5.63 -3.85 -0.07
CA PHE A 140 -5.86 -4.82 -1.15
C PHE A 140 -7.14 -5.64 -0.91
N LEU A 141 -7.35 -6.14 0.30
CA LEU A 141 -8.52 -6.96 0.66
C LEU A 141 -9.84 -6.17 0.57
N ASP A 142 -9.83 -4.89 0.96
CA ASP A 142 -11.01 -4.04 0.98
C ASP A 142 -11.35 -3.44 -0.40
N ASP A 143 -10.35 -2.89 -1.09
CA ASP A 143 -10.57 -2.04 -2.26
C ASP A 143 -10.35 -2.76 -3.60
N GLN A 144 -9.48 -3.79 -3.61
CA GLN A 144 -8.97 -4.37 -4.86
C GLN A 144 -9.37 -5.84 -5.06
N PHE A 145 -9.66 -6.56 -3.97
CA PHE A 145 -9.80 -8.01 -4.02
C PHE A 145 -10.98 -8.48 -4.87
N GLU A 146 -12.13 -7.82 -4.78
CA GLU A 146 -13.32 -8.21 -5.55
C GLU A 146 -13.12 -8.04 -7.06
N ALA A 147 -12.43 -6.99 -7.49
CA ALA A 147 -12.06 -6.82 -8.89
C ALA A 147 -11.00 -7.85 -9.32
N PHE A 148 -10.06 -8.16 -8.43
CA PHE A 148 -9.01 -9.14 -8.67
C PHE A 148 -9.57 -10.56 -8.85
N GLU A 149 -10.52 -11.00 -8.02
CA GLU A 149 -11.09 -12.36 -8.12
C GLU A 149 -11.87 -12.58 -9.43
N LYS A 150 -12.50 -11.54 -9.99
CA LYS A 150 -13.22 -11.63 -11.27
C LYS A 150 -12.31 -11.91 -12.47
N GLY A 151 -11.01 -11.61 -12.35
CA GLY A 151 -10.03 -11.75 -13.43
C GLY A 151 -9.17 -13.02 -13.38
N HIS A 152 -9.36 -13.89 -12.39
CA HIS A 152 -8.44 -14.99 -12.10
C HIS A 152 -9.15 -16.30 -11.73
N ASP A 153 -8.50 -17.43 -12.00
CA ASP A 153 -8.98 -18.74 -11.54
C ASP A 153 -8.86 -18.91 -10.01
N GLU A 154 -9.71 -19.78 -9.44
CA GLU A 154 -9.76 -20.01 -7.99
C GLU A 154 -8.39 -20.40 -7.41
N LYS A 155 -7.61 -21.23 -8.11
CA LYS A 155 -6.28 -21.66 -7.65
C LYS A 155 -5.34 -20.47 -7.52
N LYS A 156 -5.35 -19.56 -8.49
CA LYS A 156 -4.57 -18.32 -8.47
C LYS A 156 -5.03 -17.41 -7.33
N ILE A 157 -6.33 -17.29 -7.12
CA ILE A 157 -6.90 -16.47 -6.05
C ILE A 157 -6.46 -16.99 -4.68
N ILE A 158 -6.64 -18.28 -4.41
CA ILE A 158 -6.25 -18.93 -3.15
C ILE A 158 -4.74 -18.74 -2.89
N ASP A 159 -3.88 -18.92 -3.91
CA ASP A 159 -2.44 -18.70 -3.79
C ASP A 159 -2.09 -17.24 -3.41
N ILE A 160 -2.80 -16.25 -3.95
CA ILE A 160 -2.60 -14.84 -3.61
C ILE A 160 -3.13 -14.51 -2.22
N LEU A 161 -4.28 -15.06 -1.82
CA LEU A 161 -4.82 -14.88 -0.47
C LEU A 161 -3.87 -15.45 0.59
N ARG A 162 -3.36 -16.68 0.41
CA ARG A 162 -2.35 -17.28 1.31
C ARG A 162 -1.09 -16.42 1.42
N LYS A 163 -0.59 -15.91 0.28
CA LYS A 163 0.57 -15.01 0.26
C LYS A 163 0.31 -13.66 0.90
N THR A 164 -0.93 -13.16 0.83
CA THR A 164 -1.35 -11.92 1.48
C THR A 164 -1.38 -12.14 2.98
N TRP A 165 -2.05 -13.20 3.43
CA TRP A 165 -2.14 -13.57 4.84
C TRP A 165 -0.78 -13.83 5.48
N GLY A 166 0.10 -14.59 4.82
CA GLY A 166 1.44 -14.95 5.36
C GLY A 166 2.44 -13.79 5.49
N LYS A 167 2.10 -12.60 4.98
CA LYS A 167 2.88 -11.37 5.17
C LYS A 167 2.38 -10.50 6.30
N MET A 168 1.12 -10.66 6.70
CA MET A 168 0.48 -9.84 7.72
C MET A 168 0.82 -10.35 9.12
N SER A 169 0.81 -9.46 10.11
CA SER A 169 0.86 -9.82 11.52
C SER A 169 -0.50 -10.32 12.02
N GLU A 170 -0.55 -10.86 13.24
CA GLU A 170 -1.80 -11.25 13.92
C GLU A 170 -2.78 -10.07 13.99
N ARG A 171 -2.31 -8.89 14.41
CA ARG A 171 -3.11 -7.66 14.39
C ARG A 171 -3.65 -7.30 13.00
N GLY A 172 -2.88 -7.54 11.94
CA GLY A 172 -3.35 -7.39 10.56
C GLY A 172 -4.49 -8.38 10.25
N HIS A 173 -4.37 -9.64 10.65
CA HIS A 173 -5.42 -10.65 10.46
C HIS A 173 -6.71 -10.28 11.19
N GLU A 174 -6.62 -9.81 12.42
CA GLU A 174 -7.79 -9.34 13.20
C GLU A 174 -8.56 -8.24 12.46
N LEU A 175 -7.86 -7.28 11.86
CA LEU A 175 -8.47 -6.21 11.08
C LEU A 175 -9.03 -6.72 9.75
N ALA A 176 -8.34 -7.65 9.09
CA ALA A 176 -8.79 -8.25 7.84
C ALA A 176 -10.13 -8.98 7.98
N LEU A 177 -10.32 -9.67 9.11
CA LEU A 177 -11.56 -10.39 9.42
C LEU A 177 -12.77 -9.47 9.66
N GLN A 178 -12.54 -8.16 9.88
CA GLN A 178 -13.60 -7.17 10.08
C GLN A 178 -14.01 -6.47 8.78
N ILE A 179 -13.29 -6.70 7.67
CA ILE A 179 -13.60 -6.09 6.39
C ILE A 179 -14.95 -6.62 5.87
N PRO A 180 -15.92 -5.75 5.55
CA PRO A 180 -17.16 -6.17 4.91
C PRO A 180 -16.85 -6.77 3.52
N MET A 181 -17.24 -8.03 3.32
CA MET A 181 -17.00 -8.74 2.07
C MET A 181 -18.25 -9.49 1.62
N SER A 182 -18.34 -9.70 0.31
CA SER A 182 -19.34 -10.57 -0.32
C SER A 182 -19.24 -12.01 0.22
N ALA A 183 -20.30 -12.79 0.04
CA ALA A 183 -20.30 -14.19 0.44
C ALA A 183 -19.24 -15.02 -0.32
N SER A 184 -19.04 -14.74 -1.62
CA SER A 184 -18.04 -15.41 -2.45
C SER A 184 -16.61 -15.11 -1.97
N SER A 185 -16.30 -13.85 -1.69
CA SER A 185 -14.97 -13.44 -1.21
C SER A 185 -14.66 -14.06 0.16
N LYS A 186 -15.65 -14.15 1.06
CA LYS A 186 -15.50 -14.84 2.36
C LYS A 186 -15.22 -16.34 2.20
N GLU A 187 -15.89 -17.01 1.26
CA GLU A 187 -15.64 -18.42 0.97
C GLU A 187 -14.20 -18.66 0.50
N LEU A 188 -13.70 -17.80 -0.41
CA LEU A 188 -12.33 -17.88 -0.93
C LEU A 188 -11.28 -17.68 0.16
N ILE A 189 -11.51 -16.74 1.08
CA ILE A 189 -10.66 -16.57 2.26
C ILE A 189 -10.70 -17.81 3.15
N GLY A 190 -11.88 -18.35 3.44
CA GLY A 190 -12.03 -19.59 4.21
C GLY A 190 -11.23 -20.76 3.62
N LYS A 191 -11.33 -20.97 2.30
CA LYS A 191 -10.53 -21.97 1.57
C LYS A 191 -9.03 -21.71 1.68
N ALA A 192 -8.61 -20.44 1.60
CA ALA A 192 -7.21 -20.07 1.71
C ALA A 192 -6.61 -20.32 3.11
N LEU A 193 -7.41 -20.13 4.17
CA LEU A 193 -6.98 -20.32 5.56
C LEU A 193 -7.05 -21.77 6.05
N ALA A 194 -7.83 -22.63 5.38
CA ALA A 194 -8.03 -24.03 5.77
C ALA A 194 -6.88 -24.98 5.41
N GLY A 195 -5.83 -24.52 4.72
CA GLY A 195 -4.68 -25.35 4.37
C GLY A 195 -3.42 -24.55 4.16
#